data_AF-A0A536YGA5-F1
#
_entry.id   AF-A0A536YGA5-F1
#
_cell.length_a   1.000
_cell.length_b   1.000
_cell.length_c   1.000
_cell.angle_alpha   90.00
_cell.angle_beta   90.00
_cell.angle_gamma   90.00
#
_symmetry.space_group_name_H-M   'P 1'
#
loop_
_entity.id
_entity.type
_entity.pdbx_description
1 polymer ?
#
loop_
_entity_poly.entity_id
_entity_poly.type
_entity_poly.pdbx_seq_one_letter_code
_entity_poly.pdbx_strand_id
1 'polypeptide(L)'
;MSKFKRRDFLKATAGVAAGGALGAGSALFAADAQAQQYKVTPEKGAKLRILRWKRFVQGDEDMWAENTKKFTQATGIEVRIDAEGWEDVRPKA
;
A
#
# COMPACT_ATOMS: atom_id res chain seq x y z
N MET A 1 14.23 58.01 -0.61
CA MET A 1 13.53 57.16 0.39
C MET A 1 12.47 56.35 -0.35
N SER A 2 12.70 55.05 -0.54
CA SER A 2 11.78 54.17 -1.27
C SER A 2 10.49 53.97 -0.48
N LYS A 3 9.33 54.31 -1.08
CA LYS A 3 8.01 54.26 -0.42
C LYS A 3 7.54 52.81 -0.37
N PHE A 4 7.51 52.21 0.81
CA PHE A 4 6.93 50.88 1.05
C PHE A 4 5.46 50.90 0.61
N LYS A 5 5.08 50.13 -0.41
CA LYS A 5 3.70 50.12 -0.94
C LYS A 5 2.91 48.96 -0.34
N ARG A 6 1.59 49.11 -0.25
CA ARG A 6 0.65 48.05 0.20
C ARG A 6 0.84 46.73 -0.58
N ARG A 7 1.20 46.82 -1.86
CA ARG A 7 1.53 45.66 -2.70
C ARG A 7 2.77 44.90 -2.21
N ASP A 8 3.76 45.61 -1.68
CA ASP A 8 5.00 45.00 -1.18
C ASP A 8 4.72 44.28 0.15
N PHE A 9 3.84 44.83 0.98
CA PHE A 9 3.32 44.16 2.17
C PHE A 9 2.56 42.88 1.83
N LEU A 10 1.64 42.93 0.87
CA LEU A 10 0.88 41.74 0.42
C LEU A 10 1.78 40.66 -0.18
N LYS A 11 2.82 41.04 -0.93
CA LYS A 11 3.80 40.10 -1.46
C LYS A 11 4.64 39.46 -0.35
N ALA A 12 5.06 40.25 0.63
CA ALA A 12 5.82 39.74 1.76
C ALA A 12 4.98 38.76 2.61
N THR A 13 3.72 39.09 2.92
CA THR A 13 2.85 38.22 3.71
C THR A 13 2.45 36.95 2.96
N ALA A 14 2.18 37.03 1.64
CA ALA A 14 1.91 35.85 0.83
C ALA A 14 3.13 34.90 0.75
N GLY A 15 4.35 35.46 0.63
CA GLY A 15 5.60 34.68 0.64
C GLY A 15 5.84 33.99 1.99
N VAL A 16 5.57 34.68 3.10
CA VAL A 16 5.69 34.09 4.45
C VAL A 16 4.61 33.04 4.71
N ALA A 17 3.38 33.23 4.25
CA ALA A 17 2.32 32.24 4.40
C ALA A 17 2.60 30.97 3.58
N ALA A 18 3.07 31.10 2.34
CA ALA A 18 3.48 29.96 1.52
C ALA A 18 4.73 29.25 2.10
N GLY A 19 5.72 30.02 2.54
CA GLY A 19 6.92 29.49 3.20
C GLY A 19 6.62 28.85 4.56
N GLY A 20 5.64 29.36 5.30
CA GLY A 20 5.16 28.81 6.56
C GLY A 20 4.33 27.55 6.36
N ALA A 21 3.48 27.49 5.35
CA ALA A 21 2.71 26.28 5.02
C ALA A 21 3.61 25.14 4.50
N LEU A 22 4.68 25.46 3.76
CA LEU A 22 5.66 24.48 3.27
C LEU A 22 6.76 24.16 4.31
N GLY A 23 7.05 25.10 5.22
CA GLY A 23 8.08 24.97 6.25
C GLY A 23 7.59 24.40 7.59
N ALA A 24 6.30 24.51 7.91
CA ALA A 24 5.71 23.98 9.15
C ALA A 24 5.40 22.47 9.10
N GLY A 25 6.16 21.72 8.31
CA GLY A 25 6.20 20.26 8.37
C GLY A 25 4.96 19.50 7.86
N SER A 26 3.82 20.16 7.63
CA SER A 26 2.57 19.47 7.28
C SER A 26 2.60 18.79 5.90
N ALA A 27 3.38 19.32 4.95
CA ALA A 27 3.54 18.73 3.62
C ALA A 27 4.78 17.80 3.48
N LEU A 28 5.76 17.91 4.38
CA LEU A 28 6.98 17.08 4.37
C LEU A 28 6.89 15.86 5.28
N PHE A 29 6.02 15.91 6.29
CA PHE A 29 5.69 14.80 7.17
C PHE A 29 4.26 14.36 6.88
N ALA A 30 4.03 13.79 5.70
CA ALA A 30 2.87 12.92 5.53
C ALA A 30 2.97 11.87 6.65
N ALA A 31 2.03 11.88 7.58
CA ALA A 31 2.01 10.91 8.67
C ALA A 31 2.04 9.51 8.04
N ASP A 32 3.06 8.72 8.38
CA ASP A 32 3.16 7.35 7.89
C ASP A 32 1.81 6.67 8.12
N ALA A 33 1.20 6.19 7.05
CA ALA A 33 -0.05 5.46 7.17
C ALA A 33 0.22 4.29 8.13
N GLN A 34 -0.71 4.04 9.07
CA GLN A 34 -0.54 3.00 10.10
C GLN A 34 -0.18 1.61 9.51
N ALA A 35 -0.49 1.37 8.23
CA ALA A 35 -0.09 0.19 7.47
C ALA A 35 1.43 0.07 7.21
N GLN A 36 2.16 1.17 7.11
CA GLN A 36 3.63 1.18 6.93
C GLN A 36 4.39 0.71 8.17
N GLN A 37 3.76 0.78 9.36
CA GLN A 37 4.37 0.34 10.62
C GLN A 37 4.09 -1.14 10.95
N TYR A 38 3.29 -1.84 10.14
CA TYR A 38 2.93 -3.24 10.41
C TYR A 38 4.10 -4.17 10.10
N LYS A 39 4.99 -4.34 11.09
CA LYS A 39 6.15 -5.23 11.01
C LYS A 39 5.76 -6.64 11.48
N VAL A 40 5.06 -7.39 10.62
CA VAL A 40 4.83 -8.82 10.86
C VAL A 40 6.14 -9.56 10.64
N THR A 41 6.65 -10.16 11.70
CA THR A 41 7.72 -11.15 11.57
C THR A 41 7.03 -12.51 11.46
N PRO A 42 7.08 -13.19 10.30
CA PRO A 42 6.47 -14.51 10.15
C PRO A 42 7.09 -15.50 11.14
N GLU A 43 6.29 -16.46 11.61
CA GLU A 43 6.78 -17.53 12.47
C GLU A 43 7.81 -18.42 11.74
N LYS A 44 8.74 -19.02 12.49
CA LYS A 44 9.74 -19.91 11.91
C LYS A 44 9.07 -21.13 11.28
N GLY A 45 9.31 -21.33 9.97
CA GLY A 45 8.73 -22.46 9.23
C GLY A 45 7.26 -22.29 8.87
N ALA A 46 6.74 -21.05 8.88
CA ALA A 46 5.36 -20.77 8.46
C ALA A 46 5.09 -21.31 7.04
N LYS A 47 3.91 -21.92 6.89
CA LYS A 47 3.38 -22.38 5.61
C LYS A 47 1.95 -21.89 5.43
N LEU A 48 1.60 -21.49 4.21
CA LEU A 48 0.26 -21.05 3.88
C LEU A 48 -0.40 -22.05 2.95
N ARG A 49 -1.68 -22.31 3.20
CA ARG A 49 -2.55 -23.09 2.34
C ARG A 49 -3.75 -22.23 1.98
N ILE A 50 -3.88 -21.95 0.69
CA ILE A 50 -4.90 -21.05 0.16
C ILE A 50 -5.88 -21.87 -0.66
N LEU A 51 -7.13 -21.92 -0.21
CA LEU A 51 -8.23 -22.38 -1.03
C LEU A 51 -8.66 -21.23 -1.94
N ARG A 52 -8.61 -21.44 -3.25
CA ARG A 52 -9.06 -20.48 -4.24
C ARG A 52 -10.04 -21.13 -5.18
N TRP A 53 -11.17 -20.47 -5.40
CA TRP A 53 -12.08 -20.88 -6.45
C TRP A 53 -11.43 -20.66 -7.82
N LYS A 54 -11.44 -21.71 -8.64
CA LYS A 54 -10.97 -21.66 -10.02
C LYS A 54 -12.08 -21.18 -10.95
N ARG A 55 -12.04 -19.91 -11.38
CA ARG A 55 -12.88 -19.42 -12.49
C ARG A 55 -12.25 -19.77 -13.84
N PHE A 56 -13.05 -19.71 -14.91
CA PHE A 56 -12.62 -19.98 -16.29
C PHE A 56 -11.65 -18.94 -16.91
N VAL A 57 -10.99 -18.11 -16.10
CA VAL A 57 -10.10 -17.04 -16.58
C VAL A 57 -8.66 -17.43 -16.31
N GLN A 58 -8.03 -18.08 -17.30
CA GLN A 58 -6.64 -18.55 -17.20
C GLN A 58 -5.65 -17.44 -16.81
N GLY A 59 -5.80 -16.24 -17.38
CA GLY A 59 -4.89 -15.12 -17.07
C GLY A 59 -4.91 -14.69 -15.60
N ASP A 60 -6.04 -14.86 -14.90
CA ASP A 60 -6.12 -14.60 -13.45
C ASP A 60 -5.43 -15.71 -12.66
N GLU A 61 -5.47 -16.97 -13.12
CA GLU A 61 -4.72 -18.06 -12.51
C GLU A 61 -3.21 -17.88 -12.66
N ASP A 62 -2.75 -17.54 -13.86
CA ASP A 62 -1.33 -17.35 -14.15
C ASP A 62 -0.74 -16.20 -13.34
N MET A 63 -1.44 -15.06 -13.31
CA MET A 63 -1.02 -13.91 -12.50
C MET A 63 -1.02 -14.22 -11.01
N TRP A 64 -2.01 -14.95 -10.52
CA TRP A 64 -2.05 -15.37 -9.11
C TRP A 64 -0.87 -16.28 -8.76
N ALA A 65 -0.58 -17.27 -9.61
CA ALA A 65 0.54 -18.18 -9.42
C ALA A 65 1.89 -17.45 -9.45
N GLU A 66 2.08 -16.51 -10.37
CA GLU A 66 3.29 -15.69 -10.46
C GLU A 66 3.48 -14.82 -9.21
N ASN A 67 2.43 -14.13 -8.76
CA ASN A 67 2.48 -13.30 -7.56
C ASN A 67 2.73 -14.12 -6.30
N THR A 68 2.16 -15.33 -6.23
CA THR A 68 2.41 -16.26 -5.11
C THR A 68 3.88 -16.70 -5.08
N LYS A 69 4.48 -17.00 -6.24
CA LYS A 69 5.91 -17.30 -6.32
C LYS A 69 6.78 -16.13 -5.85
N LYS A 70 6.45 -14.90 -6.29
CA LYS A 70 7.15 -13.68 -5.85
C LYS A 70 7.03 -13.47 -4.33
N PHE A 71 5.86 -13.73 -3.76
CA PHE A 71 5.65 -13.68 -2.31
C PHE A 71 6.53 -14.71 -1.59
N THR A 72 6.56 -15.96 -2.04
CA THR A 72 7.42 -17.00 -1.46
C THR A 72 8.91 -16.63 -1.57
N GLN A 73 9.35 -16.05 -2.69
CA GLN A 73 10.74 -15.59 -2.85
C GLN A 73 11.08 -14.43 -1.90
N ALA A 74 10.17 -13.48 -1.71
CA ALA A 74 10.39 -12.32 -0.85
C ALA A 74 10.34 -12.65 0.65
N THR A 75 9.53 -13.66 1.03
CA THR A 75 9.24 -13.95 2.45
C THR A 75 9.85 -15.26 2.95
N GLY A 76 10.23 -16.18 2.05
CA GLY A 76 10.62 -17.54 2.39
C GLY A 76 9.47 -18.45 2.83
N ILE A 77 8.22 -17.96 2.77
CA ILE A 77 7.03 -18.70 3.20
C ILE A 77 6.55 -19.60 2.06
N GLU A 78 6.47 -20.90 2.33
CA GLU A 78 5.91 -21.86 1.38
C GLU A 78 4.39 -21.65 1.25
N VAL A 79 3.90 -21.51 0.02
CA VAL A 79 2.48 -21.32 -0.25
C VAL A 79 1.97 -22.42 -1.17
N ARG A 80 0.93 -23.13 -0.73
CA ARG A 80 0.18 -24.09 -1.52
C ARG A 80 -1.17 -23.50 -1.89
N ILE A 81 -1.55 -23.61 -3.16
CA ILE A 81 -2.87 -23.22 -3.66
C ILE A 81 -3.66 -24.48 -3.99
N ASP A 82 -4.82 -24.64 -3.37
CA ASP A 82 -5.81 -25.63 -3.78
C ASP A 82 -6.89 -24.92 -4.59
N ALA A 83 -7.10 -25.40 -5.81
CA ALA A 83 -8.04 -24.84 -6.76
C ALA A 83 -9.26 -25.74 -6.83
N GLU A 84 -10.41 -25.28 -6.33
CA GLU A 84 -11.66 -26.04 -6.33
C GLU A 84 -12.71 -25.43 -7.27
N GLY A 85 -13.60 -26.29 -7.76
CA GLY A 85 -14.73 -25.90 -8.60
C GLY A 85 -15.84 -25.21 -7.80
N TRP A 86 -16.68 -24.42 -8.49
CA TRP A 86 -17.74 -23.64 -7.84
C TRP A 86 -18.69 -24.47 -6.96
N GLU A 87 -19.05 -25.67 -7.39
CA GLU A 87 -19.96 -26.56 -6.65
C GLU A 87 -19.35 -27.08 -5.34
N ASP A 88 -18.02 -27.19 -5.27
CA ASP A 88 -17.31 -27.71 -4.09
C ASP A 88 -17.00 -26.61 -3.05
N VAL A 89 -16.92 -25.35 -3.48
CA VAL A 89 -16.64 -24.18 -2.61
C VAL A 89 -17.88 -23.69 -1.86
N ARG A 90 -19.09 -24.09 -2.28
CA ARG A 90 -20.33 -23.62 -1.64
C ARG A 90 -20.51 -24.22 -0.25
N PRO A 91 -21.09 -23.46 0.71
CA PRO A 91 -21.39 -23.99 2.03
C PRO A 91 -22.31 -25.21 1.91
N LYS A 92 -21.89 -26.35 2.45
CA LYS A 92 -22.76 -27.51 2.66
C LYS A 92 -23.60 -27.23 3.90
N ALA A 93 -24.72 -26.54 3.69
CA ALA A 93 -25.81 -26.50 4.65
C ALA A 93 -26.59 -27.82 4.59
#